data_AF-A0A847UZX4-F1
#
_entry.id   AF-A0A847UZX4-F1
#
_cell.length_a   1.000
_cell.length_b   1.000
_cell.length_c   1.000
_cell.angle_alpha   90.00
_cell.angle_beta   90.00
_cell.angle_gamma   90.00
#
_symmetry.space_group_name_H-M   'P 1'
#
loop_
_entity.id
_entity.type
_entity.pdbx_description
1 polymer ?
#
loop_
_entity_poly.entity_id
_entity_poly.type
_entity_poly.pdbx_seq_one_letter_code
_entity_poly.pdbx_strand_id
1 'polypeptide(L)'
;MNTARRTMLKASLAPLLLPLLSPAAKAAQTPLSEVSEIRVIQTKDPSRVVGTVSAPGFAHALAQSVLTFVMENYPSGNLPVWKQPLSQVDLHARIPEICRHVVQGVIRNASIYPVDPCWIMGQMMAESFFYEFAVSSALAVGPCQFIAPTARGYGLICADAHSLPPGQARRMDLETEFERASRLREQMRNMRRDQSDLFNNPAKMLRTLLSRQVQGLPFAEADDLSLALERMDLAQAQYTQARDNCRQYLAENFQGRSIFDPQDVAFFEKFEQRVLYSHSINAMIRMMAENMRSRSGNILAATAGYNAGLGNTDYQAGIYTAYGRIPNFAETVDYVSKILINHHEISRRMV
;
A
#
# COMPACT_ATOMS: atom_id res chain seq x y z
N MET A 1 -2.14 8.75 -29.63
CA MET A 1 -1.74 7.57 -30.43
C MET A 1 -1.34 6.45 -29.49
N ASN A 2 -1.89 5.26 -29.71
CA ASN A 2 -2.14 4.23 -28.69
C ASN A 2 -0.94 3.26 -28.53
N THR A 3 -0.28 3.30 -27.37
CA THR A 3 0.92 2.52 -27.01
C THR A 3 0.63 1.00 -26.90
N ALA A 4 -0.65 0.61 -26.84
CA ALA A 4 -1.11 -0.76 -26.71
C ALA A 4 -0.92 -1.65 -27.97
N ARG A 5 -0.57 -1.07 -29.14
CA ARG A 5 -0.37 -1.83 -30.38
C ARG A 5 1.06 -2.31 -30.63
N ARG A 6 2.06 -1.87 -29.85
CA ARG A 6 3.47 -2.28 -30.06
C ARG A 6 3.86 -3.58 -29.35
N THR A 7 3.09 -4.05 -28.38
CA THR A 7 3.45 -5.21 -27.55
C THR A 7 2.91 -6.55 -28.07
N MET A 8 1.90 -6.54 -28.96
CA MET A 8 1.32 -7.77 -29.52
C MET A 8 2.15 -8.44 -30.62
N LEU A 9 3.16 -7.76 -31.19
CA LEU A 9 3.97 -8.30 -32.30
C LEU A 9 5.29 -8.95 -31.89
N LYS A 10 5.64 -8.95 -30.59
CA LYS A 10 6.88 -9.60 -30.09
C LYS A 10 6.67 -10.97 -29.44
N ALA A 11 5.43 -11.41 -29.26
CA ALA A 11 5.11 -12.69 -28.60
C ALA A 11 4.76 -13.83 -29.58
N SER A 12 4.78 -13.60 -30.90
CA SER A 12 4.31 -14.56 -31.91
C SER A 12 5.41 -15.19 -32.79
N LEU A 13 6.69 -15.12 -32.39
CA LEU A 13 7.80 -15.74 -33.15
C LEU A 13 8.73 -16.64 -32.32
N ALA A 14 8.36 -16.99 -31.08
CA ALA A 14 9.20 -17.80 -30.20
C ALA A 14 9.06 -19.34 -30.31
N PRO A 15 8.12 -19.96 -31.06
CA PRO A 15 8.10 -21.41 -31.17
C PRO A 15 8.27 -21.88 -32.62
N LEU A 16 9.43 -21.67 -33.23
CA LEU A 16 9.74 -22.29 -34.54
C LEU A 16 11.21 -22.69 -34.75
N LEU A 17 12.06 -22.61 -33.72
CA LEU A 17 13.43 -23.11 -33.79
C LEU A 17 13.74 -23.90 -32.53
N LEU A 18 13.48 -25.21 -32.58
CA LEU A 18 14.30 -26.30 -32.03
C LEU A 18 13.47 -27.59 -31.93
N PRO A 19 13.68 -28.54 -32.85
CA PRO A 19 13.79 -29.93 -32.45
C PRO A 19 15.18 -30.46 -32.82
N LEU A 20 15.55 -31.56 -32.18
CA LEU A 20 16.78 -32.37 -32.34
C LEU A 20 17.90 -31.97 -31.38
N LEU A 21 17.87 -32.57 -30.18
CA LEU A 21 18.81 -33.62 -29.78
C LEU A 21 18.50 -34.01 -28.33
N SER A 22 18.02 -35.24 -28.14
CA SER A 22 18.15 -35.97 -26.86
C SER A 22 19.38 -36.89 -26.99
N PRO A 23 20.02 -37.27 -25.89
CA PRO A 23 19.52 -38.43 -25.16
C PRO A 23 19.48 -38.27 -23.65
N ALA A 24 18.68 -39.14 -23.05
CA ALA A 24 18.41 -39.28 -21.64
C ALA A 24 19.68 -39.34 -20.77
N ALA A 25 19.76 -38.44 -19.80
CA ALA A 25 20.46 -38.67 -18.55
C ALA A 25 19.38 -38.80 -17.47
N LYS A 26 19.33 -39.96 -16.80
CA LYS A 26 18.67 -40.10 -15.50
C LYS A 26 19.41 -39.17 -14.54
N ALA A 27 18.98 -37.92 -14.46
CA ALA A 27 19.37 -37.05 -13.37
C ALA A 27 18.76 -37.65 -12.11
N ALA A 28 19.62 -38.09 -11.20
CA ALA A 28 19.24 -38.33 -9.82
C ALA A 28 18.40 -37.14 -9.38
N GLN A 29 17.18 -37.40 -8.88
CA GLN A 29 16.38 -36.38 -8.22
C GLN A 29 17.19 -35.91 -7.03
N THR A 30 17.92 -34.80 -7.20
CA THR A 30 18.32 -33.97 -6.09
C THR A 30 17.02 -33.72 -5.32
N PRO A 31 16.95 -34.00 -4.00
CA PRO A 31 15.78 -33.60 -3.23
C PRO A 31 15.57 -32.13 -3.52
N LEU A 32 14.33 -31.75 -3.87
CA LEU A 32 13.92 -30.36 -3.98
C LEU A 32 14.56 -29.67 -2.78
N SER A 33 15.54 -28.79 -3.06
CA SER A 33 16.17 -27.96 -2.07
C SER A 33 15.06 -27.34 -1.21
N GLU A 34 15.32 -27.14 0.09
CA GLU A 34 14.48 -26.38 1.02
C GLU A 34 14.41 -24.90 0.59
N VAL A 35 14.09 -24.66 -0.68
CA VAL A 35 13.87 -23.36 -1.28
C VAL A 35 12.68 -22.77 -0.56
N SER A 36 12.83 -21.53 -0.10
CA SER A 36 11.77 -20.68 0.46
C SER A 36 10.51 -20.71 -0.41
N GLU A 37 9.63 -21.68 -0.20
CA GLU A 37 8.37 -21.81 -0.93
C GLU A 37 7.44 -20.67 -0.50
N ILE A 38 7.00 -19.86 -1.46
CA ILE A 38 5.97 -18.87 -1.20
C ILE A 38 4.64 -19.62 -1.02
N ARG A 39 4.23 -19.80 0.23
CA ARG A 39 2.92 -20.38 0.58
C ARG A 39 1.84 -19.32 0.44
N VAL A 40 1.21 -19.26 -0.74
CA VAL A 40 0.12 -18.32 -1.05
C VAL A 40 -1.10 -18.54 -0.14
N ILE A 41 -1.47 -19.79 0.10
CA ILE A 41 -2.51 -20.15 1.07
C ILE A 41 -1.82 -20.52 2.38
N GLN A 42 -1.88 -19.61 3.35
CA GLN A 42 -1.26 -19.80 4.65
C GLN A 42 -2.20 -20.53 5.61
N THR A 43 -1.67 -21.47 6.37
CA THR A 43 -2.44 -22.26 7.34
C THR A 43 -2.86 -21.42 8.53
N LYS A 44 -4.06 -21.66 9.06
CA LYS A 44 -4.58 -21.02 10.27
C LYS A 44 -4.03 -21.65 11.56
N ASP A 45 -2.77 -22.08 11.59
CA ASP A 45 -2.13 -22.64 12.79
C ASP A 45 -1.24 -21.57 13.44
N PRO A 46 -1.71 -20.90 14.51
CA PRO A 46 -0.93 -19.87 15.20
C PRO A 46 0.29 -20.45 15.90
N SER A 47 0.21 -21.69 16.40
CA SER A 47 1.26 -22.29 17.23
C SER A 47 2.56 -22.45 16.47
N ARG A 48 2.48 -22.84 15.19
CA ARG A 48 3.66 -22.94 14.32
C ARG A 48 4.34 -21.59 14.15
N VAL A 49 3.60 -20.55 13.76
CA VAL A 49 4.18 -19.22 13.52
C VAL A 49 4.70 -18.62 14.82
N VAL A 50 3.93 -18.66 15.90
CA VAL A 50 4.35 -18.16 17.22
C VAL A 50 5.61 -18.88 17.68
N GLY A 51 5.69 -20.21 17.54
CA GLY A 51 6.88 -20.98 17.89
C GLY A 51 8.12 -20.55 17.12
N THR A 52 8.00 -20.33 15.81
CA THR A 52 9.11 -19.85 14.97
C THR A 52 9.55 -18.43 15.34
N VAL A 53 8.62 -17.48 15.43
CA VAL A 53 8.98 -16.07 15.67
C VAL A 53 9.41 -15.78 17.10
N SER A 54 9.07 -16.67 18.04
CA SER A 54 9.49 -16.59 19.44
C SER A 54 10.86 -17.21 19.68
N ALA A 55 11.48 -17.83 18.67
CA ALA A 55 12.82 -18.38 18.79
C ALA A 55 13.85 -17.28 19.10
N PRO A 56 14.81 -17.52 20.00
CA PRO A 56 15.88 -16.56 20.27
C PRO A 56 16.61 -16.15 18.99
N GLY A 57 16.84 -14.86 18.81
CA GLY A 57 17.55 -14.33 17.64
C GLY A 57 16.71 -14.18 16.37
N PHE A 58 15.44 -14.63 16.33
CA PHE A 58 14.60 -14.50 15.14
C PHE A 58 14.48 -13.05 14.63
N ALA A 59 14.18 -12.10 15.52
CA ALA A 59 14.08 -10.69 15.16
C ALA A 59 15.42 -10.11 14.65
N HIS A 60 16.54 -10.59 15.18
CA HIS A 60 17.86 -10.19 14.73
C HIS A 60 18.18 -10.75 13.34
N ALA A 61 17.89 -12.04 13.11
CA ALA A 61 18.02 -12.67 11.80
C ALA A 61 17.19 -11.93 10.74
N LEU A 62 15.91 -11.64 11.05
CA LEU A 62 15.04 -10.86 10.17
C LEU A 62 15.62 -9.48 9.83
N ALA A 63 16.17 -8.79 10.83
CA ALA A 63 16.80 -7.50 10.60
C ALA A 63 18.03 -7.60 9.71
N GLN A 64 18.90 -8.59 9.92
CA GLN A 64 20.07 -8.84 9.07
C GLN A 64 19.64 -9.18 7.63
N SER A 65 18.66 -10.06 7.45
CA SER A 65 18.16 -10.44 6.13
C SER A 65 17.64 -9.23 5.34
N VAL A 66 16.90 -8.33 5.99
CA VAL A 66 16.40 -7.10 5.38
C VAL A 66 17.53 -6.12 5.07
N LEU A 67 18.46 -5.91 6.00
CA LEU A 67 19.62 -5.02 5.79
C LEU A 67 20.50 -5.49 4.65
N THR A 68 20.85 -6.78 4.61
CA THR A 68 21.60 -7.40 3.52
C THR A 68 20.88 -7.23 2.20
N PHE A 69 19.55 -7.48 2.16
CA PHE A 69 18.76 -7.28 0.94
C PHE A 69 18.86 -5.84 0.42
N VAL A 70 18.70 -4.84 1.30
CA VAL A 70 18.79 -3.43 0.91
C VAL A 70 20.21 -3.07 0.45
N MET A 71 21.24 -3.46 1.19
CA MET A 71 22.64 -3.13 0.87
C MET A 71 23.09 -3.71 -0.47
N GLU A 72 22.68 -4.94 -0.79
CA GLU A 72 23.05 -5.60 -2.05
C GLU A 72 22.36 -5.00 -3.28
N ASN A 73 21.10 -4.55 -3.13
CA ASN A 73 20.26 -4.17 -4.27
C ASN A 73 20.13 -2.65 -4.45
N TYR A 74 20.45 -1.87 -3.41
CA TYR A 74 20.42 -0.41 -3.44
C TYR A 74 21.75 0.22 -3.02
N PRO A 75 22.91 -0.23 -3.57
CA PRO A 75 24.23 0.26 -3.15
C PRO A 75 24.53 1.68 -3.65
N SER A 76 23.80 2.16 -4.67
CA SER A 76 24.02 3.47 -5.29
C SER A 76 22.71 4.17 -5.59
N GLY A 77 22.79 5.49 -5.78
CA GLY A 77 21.61 6.34 -5.96
C GLY A 77 20.85 6.59 -4.66
N ASN A 78 19.67 7.18 -4.79
CA ASN A 78 18.80 7.46 -3.65
C ASN A 78 17.91 6.25 -3.35
N LEU A 79 17.74 5.95 -2.06
CA LEU A 79 16.75 4.98 -1.62
C LEU A 79 15.33 5.46 -2.03
N PRO A 80 14.45 4.53 -2.47
CA PRO A 80 13.06 4.85 -2.76
C PRO A 80 12.40 5.57 -1.58
N VAL A 81 11.51 6.52 -1.86
CA VAL A 81 10.78 7.35 -0.88
C VAL A 81 11.66 8.34 -0.09
N TRP A 82 12.81 7.90 0.43
CA TRP A 82 13.74 8.73 1.21
C TRP A 82 14.34 9.89 0.42
N LYS A 83 14.57 9.72 -0.89
CA LYS A 83 15.27 10.69 -1.75
C LYS A 83 16.68 11.05 -1.24
N GLN A 84 17.27 10.15 -0.46
CA GLN A 84 18.62 10.25 0.09
C GLN A 84 19.37 8.96 -0.21
N PRO A 85 20.71 9.00 -0.37
CA PRO A 85 21.50 7.80 -0.55
C PRO A 85 21.52 6.96 0.73
N LEU A 86 21.79 5.65 0.59
CA LEU A 86 21.88 4.71 1.71
C LEU A 86 22.81 5.20 2.83
N SER A 87 23.92 5.87 2.47
CA SER A 87 24.90 6.41 3.44
C SER A 87 24.38 7.53 4.34
N GLN A 88 23.23 8.15 4.01
CA GLN A 88 22.61 9.21 4.80
C GLN A 88 21.41 8.71 5.62
N VAL A 89 21.01 7.45 5.45
CA VAL A 89 19.86 6.86 6.14
C VAL A 89 20.35 5.82 7.11
N ASP A 90 20.12 6.04 8.40
CA ASP A 90 20.46 5.05 9.44
C ASP A 90 19.41 3.92 9.49
N LEU A 91 19.51 3.00 8.54
CA LEU A 91 18.73 1.77 8.50
C LEU A 91 19.19 0.76 9.58
N HIS A 92 20.44 0.83 10.03
CA HIS A 92 20.97 -0.06 11.05
C HIS A 92 20.30 0.15 12.41
N ALA A 93 19.87 1.37 12.75
CA ALA A 93 19.01 1.60 13.91
C ALA A 93 17.53 1.28 13.63
N ARG A 94 17.02 1.62 12.44
CA ARG A 94 15.58 1.52 12.11
C ARG A 94 15.09 0.10 11.92
N ILE A 95 15.80 -0.71 11.13
CA ILE A 95 15.34 -2.04 10.74
C ILE A 95 15.22 -3.00 11.94
N PRO A 96 16.19 -3.07 12.89
CA PRO A 96 16.03 -3.89 14.08
C PRO A 96 14.82 -3.49 14.93
N GLU A 97 14.58 -2.19 15.08
CA GLU A 97 13.44 -1.69 15.87
C GLU A 97 12.10 -2.00 15.21
N ILE A 98 12.01 -1.85 13.88
CA ILE A 98 10.86 -2.30 13.10
C ILE A 98 10.64 -3.81 13.28
N CYS A 99 11.68 -4.63 13.12
CA CYS A 99 11.58 -6.09 13.26
C CYS A 99 11.10 -6.51 14.66
N ARG A 100 11.57 -5.83 15.71
CA ARG A 100 11.10 -6.04 17.09
C ARG A 100 9.59 -5.81 17.20
N HIS A 101 9.09 -4.70 16.65
CA HIS A 101 7.66 -4.41 16.63
C HIS A 101 6.85 -5.35 15.74
N VAL A 102 7.42 -5.80 14.62
CA VAL A 102 6.78 -6.77 13.73
C VAL A 102 6.60 -8.10 14.46
N VAL A 103 7.65 -8.64 15.08
CA VAL A 103 7.57 -9.91 15.83
C VAL A 103 6.55 -9.81 16.97
N GLN A 104 6.60 -8.73 17.75
CA GLN A 104 5.62 -8.49 18.82
C GLN A 104 4.19 -8.40 18.29
N GLY A 105 3.98 -7.71 17.17
CA GLY A 105 2.67 -7.57 16.54
C GLY A 105 2.14 -8.88 15.99
N VAL A 106 2.99 -9.72 15.39
CA VAL A 106 2.64 -11.05 14.89
C VAL A 106 2.20 -11.93 16.05
N ILE A 107 2.99 -11.98 17.14
CA ILE A 107 2.63 -12.75 18.34
C ILE A 107 1.30 -12.27 18.93
N ARG A 108 1.12 -10.95 19.08
CA ARG A 108 -0.10 -10.35 19.66
C ARG A 108 -1.37 -10.69 18.87
N ASN A 109 -1.28 -10.71 17.54
CA ASN A 109 -2.44 -10.88 16.66
C ASN A 109 -2.60 -12.29 16.10
N ALA A 110 -1.74 -13.24 16.50
CA ALA A 110 -1.72 -14.60 15.95
C ALA A 110 -3.06 -15.35 16.11
N SER A 111 -3.86 -15.01 17.13
CA SER A 111 -5.18 -15.58 17.37
C SER A 111 -6.24 -15.17 16.34
N ILE A 112 -6.05 -14.03 15.66
CA ILE A 112 -6.91 -13.59 14.55
C ILE A 112 -6.59 -14.43 13.31
N TYR A 113 -5.32 -14.38 12.89
CA TYR A 113 -4.72 -15.19 11.85
C TYR A 113 -3.19 -15.05 11.94
N PRO A 114 -2.40 -16.13 11.80
CA PRO A 114 -0.95 -16.02 11.76
C PRO A 114 -0.49 -15.27 10.49
N VAL A 115 0.40 -14.29 10.66
CA VAL A 115 0.97 -13.52 9.54
C VAL A 115 2.47 -13.71 9.50
N ASP A 116 3.01 -13.95 8.31
CA ASP A 116 4.45 -14.10 8.09
C ASP A 116 5.18 -12.76 8.29
N PRO A 117 6.13 -12.63 9.24
CA PRO A 117 6.88 -11.40 9.45
C PRO A 117 7.75 -10.99 8.25
N CYS A 118 8.27 -11.93 7.45
CA CYS A 118 9.00 -11.60 6.22
C CYS A 118 8.09 -10.89 5.22
N TRP A 119 6.81 -11.27 5.18
CA TRP A 119 5.83 -10.66 4.29
C TRP A 119 5.49 -9.24 4.74
N ILE A 120 5.32 -9.04 6.06
CA ILE A 120 5.12 -7.70 6.64
C ILE A 120 6.30 -6.79 6.32
N MET A 121 7.54 -7.27 6.45
CA MET A 121 8.72 -6.49 6.08
C MET A 121 8.74 -6.16 4.58
N GLY A 122 8.43 -7.13 3.72
CA GLY A 122 8.33 -6.89 2.27
C GLY A 122 7.23 -5.90 1.89
N GLN A 123 6.13 -5.89 2.64
CA GLN A 123 5.04 -4.95 2.49
C GLN A 123 5.41 -3.55 2.97
N MET A 124 6.02 -3.40 4.15
CA MET A 124 6.52 -2.09 4.62
C MET A 124 7.55 -1.49 3.67
N MET A 125 8.40 -2.32 3.06
CA MET A 125 9.35 -1.88 2.03
C MET A 125 8.65 -1.33 0.79
N ALA A 126 7.55 -1.96 0.35
CA ALA A 126 6.76 -1.49 -0.78
C ALA A 126 5.97 -0.21 -0.47
N GLU A 127 5.52 -0.05 0.77
CA GLU A 127 4.73 1.11 1.22
C GLU A 127 5.57 2.38 1.37
N SER A 128 6.68 2.29 2.12
CA SER A 128 7.43 3.47 2.54
C SER A 128 8.94 3.32 2.41
N PHE A 129 9.42 2.15 1.99
CA PHE A 129 10.82 1.78 2.10
C PHE A 129 11.37 1.99 3.52
N PHE A 130 10.54 1.67 4.52
CA PHE A 130 10.81 1.84 5.95
C PHE A 130 10.93 3.29 6.44
N TYR A 131 10.50 4.28 5.64
CA TYR A 131 10.56 5.68 6.06
C TYR A 131 9.41 6.06 6.99
N GLU A 132 9.75 6.41 8.23
CA GLU A 132 8.79 6.75 9.29
C GLU A 132 7.96 8.01 9.00
N PHE A 133 8.49 8.95 8.21
CA PHE A 133 7.82 10.22 7.88
C PHE A 133 7.30 10.26 6.44
N ALA A 134 7.15 9.10 5.78
CA ALA A 134 6.61 9.03 4.43
C ALA A 134 5.19 9.58 4.36
N VAL A 135 4.92 10.51 3.43
CA VAL A 135 3.59 11.05 3.15
C VAL A 135 3.29 10.93 1.67
N SER A 136 2.33 10.09 1.31
CA SER A 136 1.88 9.97 -0.08
C SER A 136 1.04 11.16 -0.51
N SER A 137 0.83 11.31 -1.82
CA SER A 137 -0.15 12.26 -2.33
C SER A 137 -1.53 12.02 -1.71
N ALA A 138 -1.90 10.76 -1.45
CA ALA A 138 -3.18 10.32 -0.85
C ALA A 138 -3.32 10.55 0.66
N LEU A 139 -2.35 11.22 1.30
CA LEU A 139 -2.32 11.41 2.75
C LEU A 139 -2.27 10.09 3.53
N ALA A 140 -1.76 9.04 2.87
CA ALA A 140 -1.25 7.86 3.56
C ALA A 140 0.09 8.23 4.21
N VAL A 141 0.22 7.94 5.50
CA VAL A 141 1.32 8.44 6.34
C VAL A 141 2.04 7.29 7.02
N GLY A 142 3.35 7.46 7.17
CA GLY A 142 4.19 6.63 8.00
C GLY A 142 4.69 5.37 7.31
N PRO A 143 5.36 4.49 8.07
CA PRO A 143 6.05 3.35 7.50
C PRO A 143 5.08 2.29 6.93
N CYS A 144 3.81 2.33 7.38
CA CYS A 144 2.74 1.43 6.94
C CYS A 144 1.72 2.12 6.01
N GLN A 145 1.93 3.39 5.66
CA GLN A 145 1.10 4.16 4.71
C GLN A 145 -0.42 4.08 4.97
N PHE A 146 -0.85 4.29 6.22
CA PHE A 146 -2.27 4.38 6.52
C PHE A 146 -2.86 5.72 6.12
N ILE A 147 -4.00 5.72 5.43
CA ILE A 147 -4.88 6.91 5.35
C ILE A 147 -5.62 7.11 6.68
N ALA A 148 -5.94 8.38 6.99
CA ALA A 148 -6.48 8.74 8.31
C ALA A 148 -7.76 8.00 8.72
N PRO A 149 -8.77 7.79 7.85
CA PRO A 149 -9.97 7.01 8.21
C PRO A 149 -9.65 5.58 8.64
N THR A 150 -8.73 4.91 7.93
CA THR A 150 -8.30 3.54 8.26
C THR A 150 -7.53 3.53 9.57
N ALA A 151 -6.56 4.43 9.75
CA ALA A 151 -5.77 4.54 10.98
C ALA A 151 -6.66 4.75 12.22
N ARG A 152 -7.63 5.66 12.15
CA ARG A 152 -8.61 5.87 13.23
C ARG A 152 -9.47 4.63 13.50
N GLY A 153 -9.80 3.85 12.47
CA GLY A 153 -10.47 2.55 12.63
C GLY A 153 -9.67 1.55 13.46
N TYR A 154 -8.33 1.69 13.49
CA TYR A 154 -7.42 0.94 14.35
C TYR A 154 -7.02 1.68 15.64
N GLY A 155 -7.68 2.81 15.94
CA GLY A 155 -7.49 3.57 17.17
C GLY A 155 -6.29 4.52 17.16
N LEU A 156 -5.70 4.81 15.99
CA LEU A 156 -4.56 5.73 15.91
C LEU A 156 -5.02 7.18 15.88
N ILE A 157 -4.29 8.03 16.60
CA ILE A 157 -4.38 9.49 16.52
C ILE A 157 -3.72 9.96 15.23
N CYS A 158 -4.41 10.83 14.49
CA CYS A 158 -3.96 11.40 13.22
C CYS A 158 -3.97 12.93 13.30
N ALA A 159 -3.14 13.56 12.49
CA ALA A 159 -2.96 15.02 12.51
C ALA A 159 -4.24 15.82 12.22
N ASP A 160 -5.23 15.23 11.55
CA ASP A 160 -6.52 15.85 11.25
C ASP A 160 -7.52 15.79 12.42
N ALA A 161 -7.18 15.11 13.51
CA ALA A 161 -7.98 14.97 14.71
C ALA A 161 -7.10 14.76 15.95
N HIS A 162 -6.05 15.58 16.08
CA HIS A 162 -5.03 15.43 17.12
C HIS A 162 -5.44 16.04 18.47
N SER A 163 -4.75 15.65 19.54
CA SER A 163 -5.00 16.15 20.91
C SER A 163 -3.91 17.08 21.43
N LEU A 164 -3.16 17.75 20.55
CA LEU A 164 -2.17 18.75 20.97
C LEU A 164 -2.85 19.99 21.57
N PRO A 165 -2.26 20.59 22.62
CA PRO A 165 -2.62 21.94 23.05
C PRO A 165 -2.42 22.98 21.93
N PRO A 166 -3.20 24.08 21.91
CA PRO A 166 -3.03 25.17 20.96
C PRO A 166 -1.59 25.71 20.95
N GLY A 167 -1.06 25.98 19.75
CA GLY A 167 0.29 26.54 19.57
C GLY A 167 1.43 25.52 19.51
N GLN A 168 1.18 24.23 19.74
CA GLN A 168 2.25 23.21 19.67
C GLN A 168 2.51 22.69 18.26
N ALA A 169 1.48 22.64 17.41
CA ALA A 169 1.66 22.29 16.00
C ALA A 169 2.22 23.49 15.22
N ARG A 170 3.10 23.21 14.27
CA ARG A 170 3.55 24.17 13.26
C ARG A 170 2.47 24.33 12.19
N ARG A 171 2.42 25.51 11.56
CA ARG A 171 1.49 25.81 10.46
C ARG A 171 0.02 25.54 10.78
N MET A 172 -0.46 25.95 11.97
CA MET A 172 -1.86 25.81 12.37
C MET A 172 -2.84 26.47 11.37
N ASP A 173 -2.38 27.41 10.54
CA ASP A 173 -3.12 27.97 9.42
C ASP A 173 -3.60 26.91 8.40
N LEU A 174 -2.88 25.80 8.28
CA LEU A 174 -3.18 24.71 7.33
C LEU A 174 -4.03 23.58 7.93
N GLU A 175 -4.29 23.56 9.23
CA GLU A 175 -4.99 22.45 9.90
C GLU A 175 -6.43 22.27 9.37
N THR A 176 -7.11 23.39 9.07
CA THR A 176 -8.47 23.38 8.52
C THR A 176 -8.56 22.80 7.10
N GLU A 177 -7.43 22.61 6.41
CA GLU A 177 -7.40 22.08 5.06
C GLU A 177 -7.77 20.58 5.00
N PHE A 178 -7.65 19.84 6.11
CA PHE A 178 -8.14 18.45 6.19
C PHE A 178 -9.67 18.38 6.09
N GLU A 179 -10.36 19.28 6.81
CA GLU A 179 -11.82 19.38 6.75
C GLU A 179 -12.27 19.86 5.36
N ARG A 180 -11.57 20.86 4.79
CA ARG A 180 -11.80 21.35 3.43
C ARG A 180 -11.64 20.24 2.39
N ALA A 181 -10.57 19.46 2.45
CA ALA A 181 -10.34 18.34 1.54
C ALA A 181 -11.45 17.28 1.65
N SER A 182 -11.91 17.00 2.87
CA SER A 182 -13.02 16.06 3.12
C SER A 182 -14.33 16.54 2.50
N ARG A 183 -14.68 17.83 2.68
CA ARG A 183 -15.87 18.45 2.06
C ARG A 183 -15.81 18.42 0.54
N LEU A 184 -14.68 18.79 -0.06
CA LEU A 184 -14.50 18.77 -1.52
C LEU A 184 -14.62 17.35 -2.10
N ARG A 185 -14.05 16.35 -1.41
CA ARG A 185 -14.19 14.94 -1.80
C ARG A 185 -15.65 14.48 -1.75
N GLU A 186 -16.42 14.90 -0.75
CA GLU A 186 -17.85 14.62 -0.67
C GLU A 186 -18.65 15.32 -1.77
N GLN A 187 -18.38 16.59 -2.03
CA GLN A 187 -18.98 17.34 -3.13
C GLN A 187 -18.75 16.63 -4.48
N MET A 188 -17.51 16.22 -4.77
CA MET A 188 -17.20 15.48 -6.00
C MET A 188 -17.90 14.13 -6.07
N ARG A 189 -18.01 13.40 -4.95
CA ARG A 189 -18.77 12.13 -4.91
C ARG A 189 -20.25 12.35 -5.21
N ASN A 190 -20.86 13.39 -4.64
CA ASN A 190 -22.25 13.74 -4.91
C ASN A 190 -22.45 14.12 -6.38
N MET A 191 -21.58 14.96 -6.96
CA MET A 191 -21.64 15.29 -8.39
C MET A 191 -21.54 14.04 -9.29
N ARG A 192 -20.65 13.08 -8.97
CA ARG A 192 -20.54 11.81 -9.72
C ARG A 192 -21.79 10.93 -9.60
N ARG A 193 -22.48 10.97 -8.46
CA ARG A 193 -23.72 10.23 -8.26
C ARG A 193 -24.86 10.88 -9.02
N ASP A 194 -25.00 12.20 -8.87
CA ASP A 194 -26.11 12.97 -9.43
C ASP A 194 -26.00 13.07 -10.97
N GLN A 195 -24.78 13.04 -11.52
CA GLN A 195 -24.49 13.06 -12.97
C GLN A 195 -23.72 11.80 -13.42
N SER A 196 -24.21 10.62 -13.04
CA SER A 196 -23.51 9.34 -13.27
C SER A 196 -23.23 9.04 -14.75
N ASP A 197 -24.14 9.36 -15.67
CA ASP A 197 -23.91 9.10 -17.09
C ASP A 197 -22.77 9.99 -17.65
N LEU A 198 -22.61 11.21 -17.14
CA LEU A 198 -21.52 12.11 -17.51
C LEU A 198 -20.17 11.61 -16.97
N PHE A 199 -20.10 11.29 -15.68
CA PHE A 199 -18.81 11.04 -15.01
C PHE A 199 -18.39 9.56 -14.96
N ASN A 200 -19.34 8.64 -14.81
CA ASN A 200 -19.03 7.21 -14.69
C ASN A 200 -19.07 6.50 -16.06
N ASN A 201 -19.82 7.05 -17.04
CA ASN A 201 -19.97 6.49 -18.38
C ASN A 201 -19.64 7.50 -19.51
N PRO A 202 -18.47 8.17 -19.49
CA PRO A 202 -18.18 9.27 -20.42
C PRO A 202 -18.24 8.85 -21.89
N ALA A 203 -17.89 7.59 -22.21
CA ALA A 203 -17.99 7.07 -23.58
C ALA A 203 -19.45 6.92 -24.06
N LYS A 204 -20.38 6.58 -23.16
CA LYS A 204 -21.81 6.53 -23.48
C LYS A 204 -22.31 7.95 -23.73
N MET A 205 -21.97 8.89 -22.84
CA MET A 205 -22.34 10.30 -23.00
C MET A 205 -21.81 10.89 -24.31
N LEU A 206 -20.54 10.67 -24.64
CA LEU A 206 -19.95 11.13 -25.89
C LEU A 206 -20.68 10.60 -27.13
N ARG A 207 -21.05 9.30 -27.14
CA ARG A 207 -21.84 8.72 -28.24
C ARG A 207 -23.22 9.36 -28.34
N THR A 208 -23.88 9.61 -27.22
CA THR A 208 -25.19 10.30 -27.19
C THR A 208 -25.08 11.70 -27.80
N LEU A 209 -24.08 12.47 -27.40
CA LEU A 209 -23.84 13.83 -27.92
C LEU A 209 -23.58 13.81 -29.43
N LEU A 210 -22.67 12.94 -29.90
CA LEU A 210 -22.36 12.80 -31.32
C LEU A 210 -23.57 12.35 -32.15
N SER A 211 -24.37 11.40 -31.65
CA SER A 211 -25.57 10.92 -32.35
C SER A 211 -26.60 12.03 -32.54
N ARG A 212 -26.82 12.87 -31.52
CA ARG A 212 -27.76 14.00 -31.61
C ARG A 212 -27.26 15.08 -32.54
N GLN A 213 -25.96 15.36 -32.52
CA GLN A 213 -25.32 16.29 -33.44
C GLN A 213 -25.49 15.84 -34.91
N VAL A 214 -25.28 14.56 -35.21
CA VAL A 214 -25.50 14.00 -36.57
C VAL A 214 -26.96 14.13 -37.02
N GLN A 215 -27.91 14.02 -36.09
CA GLN A 215 -29.34 14.15 -36.37
C GLN A 215 -29.83 15.62 -36.42
N GLY A 216 -28.95 16.59 -36.19
CA GLY A 216 -29.32 18.01 -36.12
C GLY A 216 -30.26 18.34 -34.95
N LEU A 217 -30.33 17.47 -33.94
CA LEU A 217 -31.19 17.66 -32.78
C LEU A 217 -30.49 18.54 -31.74
N PRO A 218 -31.18 19.56 -31.18
CA PRO A 218 -30.62 20.36 -30.09
C PRO A 218 -30.37 19.50 -28.86
N PHE A 219 -29.43 19.94 -28.03
CA PHE A 219 -29.11 19.32 -26.74
C PHE A 219 -29.45 20.32 -25.62
N ALA A 220 -30.69 20.26 -25.14
CA ALA A 220 -31.22 21.24 -24.17
C ALA A 220 -30.44 21.30 -22.86
N GLU A 221 -29.78 20.20 -22.48
CA GLU A 221 -29.01 20.06 -21.24
C GLU A 221 -27.52 20.46 -21.40
N ALA A 222 -27.12 21.03 -22.56
CA ALA A 222 -25.71 21.26 -22.88
C ALA A 222 -25.02 22.19 -21.88
N ASP A 223 -25.70 23.28 -21.51
CA ASP A 223 -25.17 24.26 -20.56
C ASP A 223 -25.03 23.65 -19.15
N ASP A 224 -26.00 22.85 -18.72
CA ASP A 224 -25.97 22.16 -17.42
C ASP A 224 -24.82 21.13 -17.36
N LEU A 225 -24.60 20.37 -18.43
CA LEU A 225 -23.49 19.41 -18.49
C LEU A 225 -22.14 20.13 -18.54
N SER A 226 -22.02 21.22 -19.29
CA SER A 226 -20.79 22.03 -19.33
C SER A 226 -20.47 22.60 -17.95
N LEU A 227 -21.47 23.18 -17.28
CA LEU A 227 -21.34 23.71 -15.94
C LEU A 227 -20.99 22.61 -14.92
N ALA A 228 -21.53 21.40 -15.07
CA ALA A 228 -21.17 20.27 -14.23
C ALA A 228 -19.70 19.84 -14.40
N LEU A 229 -19.19 19.83 -15.64
CA LEU A 229 -17.77 19.56 -15.93
C LEU A 229 -16.87 20.62 -15.30
N GLU A 230 -17.17 21.91 -15.51
CA GLU A 230 -16.40 23.02 -14.94
C GLU A 230 -16.37 22.99 -13.41
N ARG A 231 -17.51 22.69 -12.78
CA ARG A 231 -17.60 22.54 -11.32
C ARG A 231 -16.78 21.35 -10.81
N MET A 232 -16.77 20.23 -11.54
CA MET A 232 -15.95 19.08 -11.22
C MET A 232 -14.46 19.41 -11.30
N ASP A 233 -14.03 20.09 -12.37
CA ASP A 233 -12.63 20.48 -12.57
C ASP A 233 -12.17 21.47 -11.48
N LEU A 234 -12.99 22.47 -11.15
CA LEU A 234 -12.71 23.41 -10.08
C LEU A 234 -12.61 22.70 -8.71
N ALA A 235 -13.57 21.83 -8.40
CA ALA A 235 -13.55 21.07 -7.14
C ALA A 235 -12.33 20.13 -7.05
N GLN A 236 -11.94 19.51 -8.17
CA GLN A 236 -10.76 18.65 -8.25
C GLN A 236 -9.47 19.44 -8.06
N ALA A 237 -9.35 20.63 -8.67
CA ALA A 237 -8.20 21.52 -8.47
C ALA A 237 -8.08 21.98 -7.01
N GLN A 238 -9.19 22.43 -6.42
CA GLN A 238 -9.24 22.84 -5.02
C GLN A 238 -8.92 21.67 -4.07
N TYR A 239 -9.38 20.47 -4.38
CA TYR A 239 -9.10 19.27 -3.58
C TYR A 239 -7.62 18.90 -3.63
N THR A 240 -6.99 18.99 -4.80
CA THR A 240 -5.55 18.78 -4.94
C THR A 240 -4.77 19.80 -4.12
N GLN A 241 -5.11 21.09 -4.22
CA GLN A 241 -4.47 22.14 -3.42
C GLN A 241 -4.64 21.90 -1.91
N ALA A 242 -5.84 21.54 -1.46
CA ALA A 242 -6.09 21.25 -0.05
C ALA A 242 -5.25 20.07 0.46
N ARG A 243 -5.08 19.03 -0.37
CA ARG A 243 -4.20 17.90 -0.03
C ARG A 243 -2.73 18.29 0.01
N ASP A 244 -2.27 19.13 -0.91
CA ASP A 244 -0.90 19.63 -0.88
C ASP A 244 -0.63 20.48 0.37
N ASN A 245 -1.61 21.29 0.79
CA ASN A 245 -1.56 22.02 2.05
C ASN A 245 -1.51 21.07 3.26
N CYS A 246 -2.33 20.00 3.28
CA CYS A 246 -2.27 18.98 4.33
C CYS A 246 -0.90 18.28 4.39
N ARG A 247 -0.30 17.98 3.23
CA ARG A 247 1.05 17.42 3.16
C ARG A 247 2.10 18.38 3.68
N GLN A 248 1.97 19.67 3.36
CA GLN A 248 2.85 20.70 3.90
C GLN A 248 2.72 20.78 5.42
N TYR A 249 1.50 20.79 5.96
CA TYR A 249 1.27 20.77 7.41
C TYR A 249 1.98 19.59 8.09
N LEU A 250 1.85 18.38 7.54
CA LEU A 250 2.55 17.19 8.05
C LEU A 250 4.07 17.36 7.95
N ALA A 251 4.59 17.75 6.79
CA ALA A 251 6.03 17.90 6.55
C ALA A 251 6.68 18.89 7.52
N GLU A 252 6.04 20.03 7.75
CA GLU A 252 6.51 21.09 8.67
C GLU A 252 6.55 20.59 10.12
N ASN A 253 5.53 19.81 10.52
CA ASN A 253 5.48 19.20 11.85
C ASN A 253 6.47 18.04 12.00
N PHE A 254 6.84 17.34 10.93
CA PHE A 254 7.85 16.28 10.97
C PHE A 254 9.29 16.81 10.91
N GLN A 255 9.50 17.98 10.28
CA GLN A 255 10.83 18.51 10.02
C GLN A 255 11.65 18.68 11.32
N GLY A 256 12.83 18.05 11.31
CA GLY A 256 13.79 18.09 12.41
C GLY A 256 13.44 17.22 13.60
N ARG A 257 12.38 16.40 13.52
CA ARG A 257 12.00 15.46 14.58
C ARG A 257 12.51 14.05 14.31
N SER A 258 12.60 13.27 15.37
CA SER A 258 13.01 11.87 15.34
C SER A 258 12.08 11.02 16.17
N ILE A 259 11.61 9.90 15.63
CA ILE A 259 10.87 8.90 16.44
C ILE A 259 11.78 8.16 17.45
N PHE A 260 13.08 8.45 17.45
CA PHE A 260 14.05 7.95 18.42
C PHE A 260 14.35 8.97 19.52
N ASP A 261 13.82 10.19 19.43
CA ASP A 261 13.89 11.19 20.50
C ASP A 261 12.64 11.10 21.40
N PRO A 262 12.78 10.92 22.73
CA PRO A 262 11.62 10.77 23.62
C PRO A 262 10.66 11.97 23.65
N GLN A 263 11.15 13.20 23.44
CA GLN A 263 10.30 14.40 23.43
C GLN A 263 9.47 14.44 22.14
N ASP A 264 10.08 14.12 21.01
CA ASP A 264 9.39 14.01 19.73
C ASP A 264 8.38 12.85 19.72
N VAL A 265 8.71 11.71 20.34
CA VAL A 265 7.74 10.63 20.53
C VAL A 265 6.53 11.12 21.33
N ALA A 266 6.74 11.84 22.44
CA ALA A 266 5.65 12.40 23.23
C ALA A 266 4.78 13.41 22.44
N PHE A 267 5.37 14.13 21.49
CA PHE A 267 4.64 14.96 20.53
C PHE A 267 3.80 14.08 19.58
N PHE A 268 4.40 13.09 18.93
CA PHE A 268 3.71 12.22 17.97
C PHE A 268 2.61 11.36 18.58
N GLU A 269 2.74 10.97 19.85
CA GLU A 269 1.69 10.28 20.60
C GLU A 269 0.37 11.08 20.64
N LYS A 270 0.45 12.41 20.57
CA LYS A 270 -0.71 13.31 20.58
C LYS A 270 -1.05 13.87 19.22
N PHE A 271 -0.12 13.83 18.27
CA PHE A 271 -0.22 14.47 16.96
C PHE A 271 -0.52 13.50 15.82
N GLU A 272 0.32 12.49 15.65
CA GLU A 272 0.31 11.65 14.45
C GLU A 272 0.97 10.30 14.75
N GLN A 273 0.21 9.36 15.30
CA GLN A 273 0.73 8.05 15.70
C GLN A 273 1.07 7.16 14.50
N ARG A 274 0.66 7.52 13.27
CA ARG A 274 1.03 6.75 12.07
C ARG A 274 2.54 6.72 11.81
N VAL A 275 3.31 7.68 12.33
CA VAL A 275 4.79 7.69 12.17
C VAL A 275 5.50 6.80 13.20
N LEU A 276 4.83 6.44 14.30
CA LEU A 276 5.41 5.67 15.39
C LEU A 276 5.31 4.16 15.10
N TYR A 277 6.44 3.47 15.21
CA TYR A 277 6.52 2.02 14.97
C TYR A 277 5.60 1.21 15.90
N SER A 278 5.55 1.58 17.18
CA SER A 278 4.73 0.93 18.21
C SER A 278 3.24 0.85 17.85
N HIS A 279 2.72 1.88 17.18
CA HIS A 279 1.31 1.99 16.81
C HIS A 279 1.05 1.47 15.39
N SER A 280 1.75 2.05 14.40
CA SER A 280 1.49 1.80 12.99
C SER A 280 1.75 0.34 12.59
N ILE A 281 2.84 -0.27 13.06
CA ILE A 281 3.17 -1.66 12.73
C ILE A 281 2.16 -2.62 13.35
N ASN A 282 1.71 -2.35 14.58
CA ASN A 282 0.70 -3.19 15.22
C ASN A 282 -0.64 -3.13 14.48
N ALA A 283 -1.07 -1.94 14.06
CA ALA A 283 -2.26 -1.75 13.24
C ALA A 283 -2.14 -2.45 11.88
N MET A 284 -0.99 -2.35 11.21
CA MET A 284 -0.73 -3.04 9.95
C MET A 284 -0.86 -4.55 10.08
N ILE A 285 -0.26 -5.14 11.12
CA ILE A 285 -0.31 -6.59 11.33
C ILE A 285 -1.72 -7.03 11.69
N ARG A 286 -2.43 -6.27 12.53
CA ARG A 286 -3.82 -6.57 12.86
C ARG A 286 -4.70 -6.54 11.61
N MET A 287 -4.57 -5.50 10.78
CA MET A 287 -5.30 -5.39 9.52
C MET A 287 -4.98 -6.56 8.57
N MET A 288 -3.71 -6.92 8.44
CA MET A 288 -3.31 -8.07 7.64
C MET A 288 -3.88 -9.38 8.18
N ALA A 289 -3.88 -9.60 9.50
CA ALA A 289 -4.49 -10.78 10.11
C ALA A 289 -6.01 -10.85 9.86
N GLU A 290 -6.72 -9.72 9.95
CA GLU A 290 -8.14 -9.63 9.66
C GLU A 290 -8.45 -9.88 8.18
N ASN A 291 -7.63 -9.34 7.28
CA ASN A 291 -7.72 -9.60 5.83
C ASN A 291 -7.44 -11.08 5.51
N MET A 292 -6.40 -11.67 6.10
CA MET A 292 -6.06 -13.09 5.93
C MET A 292 -7.19 -14.01 6.39
N ARG A 293 -7.79 -13.71 7.54
CA ARG A 293 -8.99 -14.41 8.03
C ARG A 293 -10.16 -14.30 7.06
N SER A 294 -10.38 -13.11 6.50
CA SER A 294 -11.48 -12.84 5.55
C SER A 294 -11.26 -13.48 4.18
N ARG A 295 -10.02 -13.83 3.85
CA ARG A 295 -9.61 -14.45 2.57
C ARG A 295 -9.09 -15.87 2.72
N SER A 296 -9.48 -16.55 3.81
CA SER A 296 -9.16 -17.96 4.06
C SER A 296 -7.67 -18.28 3.89
N GLY A 297 -6.80 -17.36 4.33
CA GLY A 297 -5.35 -17.50 4.26
C GLY A 297 -4.72 -17.13 2.92
N ASN A 298 -5.48 -16.64 1.93
CA ASN A 298 -4.92 -16.15 0.68
C ASN A 298 -4.20 -14.81 0.89
N ILE A 299 -2.87 -14.87 1.03
CA ILE A 299 -2.06 -13.70 1.32
C ILE A 299 -2.04 -12.67 0.19
N LEU A 300 -2.17 -13.10 -1.06
CA LEU A 300 -2.21 -12.19 -2.19
C LEU A 300 -3.49 -11.35 -2.19
N ALA A 301 -4.65 -11.98 -1.94
CA ALA A 301 -5.90 -11.25 -1.81
C ALA A 301 -5.93 -10.39 -0.53
N ALA A 302 -5.38 -10.89 0.58
CA ALA A 302 -5.29 -10.10 1.81
C ALA A 302 -4.44 -8.84 1.65
N THR A 303 -3.29 -8.95 0.97
CA THR A 303 -2.39 -7.82 0.65
C THR A 303 -3.00 -6.89 -0.37
N ALA A 304 -3.66 -7.40 -1.41
CA ALA A 304 -4.44 -6.57 -2.31
C ALA A 304 -5.54 -5.78 -1.57
N GLY A 305 -6.16 -6.40 -0.57
CA GLY A 305 -7.16 -5.77 0.29
C GLY A 305 -6.59 -4.66 1.18
N TYR A 306 -5.28 -4.71 1.47
CA TYR A 306 -4.61 -3.63 2.19
C TYR A 306 -4.50 -2.36 1.33
N ASN A 307 -4.03 -2.51 0.09
CA ASN A 307 -3.84 -1.40 -0.85
C ASN A 307 -5.16 -0.87 -1.44
N ALA A 308 -6.06 -1.76 -1.86
CA ALA A 308 -7.28 -1.39 -2.58
C ALA A 308 -8.54 -1.36 -1.71
N GLY A 309 -8.46 -1.79 -0.45
CA GLY A 309 -9.61 -2.05 0.40
C GLY A 309 -10.19 -3.45 0.20
N LEU A 310 -10.56 -4.10 1.31
CA LEU A 310 -10.92 -5.52 1.34
C LEU A 310 -12.08 -5.86 0.41
N GLY A 311 -13.13 -5.02 0.31
CA GLY A 311 -14.29 -5.28 -0.56
C GLY A 311 -13.94 -5.39 -2.05
N ASN A 312 -12.88 -4.72 -2.52
CA ASN A 312 -12.45 -4.81 -3.92
C ASN A 312 -11.84 -6.19 -4.27
N THR A 313 -11.49 -6.98 -3.25
CA THR A 313 -10.96 -8.34 -3.42
C THR A 313 -12.05 -9.40 -3.41
N ASP A 314 -13.32 -9.03 -3.20
CA ASP A 314 -14.43 -9.98 -3.24
C ASP A 314 -14.56 -10.63 -4.63
N TYR A 315 -15.02 -11.88 -4.62
CA TYR A 315 -15.37 -12.64 -5.81
C TYR A 315 -16.64 -13.45 -5.55
N GLN A 316 -17.59 -13.43 -6.49
CA GLN A 316 -18.95 -13.93 -6.21
C GLN A 316 -19.18 -15.39 -6.64
N ALA A 317 -18.23 -16.04 -7.31
CA ALA A 317 -18.46 -17.37 -7.87
C ALA A 317 -17.69 -18.48 -7.14
N GLY A 318 -18.45 -19.45 -6.61
CA GLY A 318 -17.97 -20.75 -6.17
C GLY A 318 -16.91 -20.70 -5.08
N ILE A 319 -15.89 -21.57 -5.20
CA ILE A 319 -14.83 -21.73 -4.20
C ILE A 319 -14.05 -20.42 -3.96
N TYR A 320 -13.98 -19.55 -4.97
CA TYR A 320 -13.22 -18.30 -4.92
C TYR A 320 -13.84 -17.26 -3.96
N THR A 321 -15.11 -17.38 -3.56
CA THR A 321 -15.74 -16.44 -2.62
C THR A 321 -15.01 -16.37 -1.29
N ALA A 322 -14.49 -17.49 -0.80
CA ALA A 322 -13.75 -17.55 0.46
C ALA A 322 -12.30 -17.03 0.35
N TYR A 323 -11.73 -17.03 -0.86
CA TYR A 323 -10.32 -16.69 -1.11
C TYR A 323 -10.12 -15.31 -1.75
N GLY A 324 -11.16 -14.74 -2.34
CA GLY A 324 -11.13 -13.48 -3.06
C GLY A 324 -10.22 -13.50 -4.30
N ARG A 325 -9.84 -12.30 -4.75
CA ARG A 325 -8.99 -12.07 -5.93
C ARG A 325 -8.10 -10.84 -5.74
N ILE A 326 -7.11 -10.70 -6.61
CA ILE A 326 -6.45 -9.42 -6.85
C ILE A 326 -7.35 -8.60 -7.79
N PRO A 327 -7.76 -7.37 -7.43
CA PRO A 327 -8.56 -6.52 -8.32
C PRO A 327 -7.73 -6.10 -9.53
N ASN A 328 -8.40 -5.82 -10.65
CA ASN A 328 -7.76 -5.36 -11.88
C ASN A 328 -7.41 -3.86 -11.81
N PHE A 329 -6.69 -3.47 -10.77
CA PHE A 329 -6.12 -2.14 -10.62
C PHE A 329 -4.62 -2.26 -10.84
N ALA A 330 -4.09 -1.56 -11.85
CA ALA A 330 -2.68 -1.66 -12.22
C ALA A 330 -1.74 -1.41 -11.02
N GLU A 331 -2.07 -0.43 -10.20
CA GLU A 331 -1.36 -0.11 -8.95
C GLU A 331 -1.35 -1.30 -7.97
N THR A 332 -2.50 -1.93 -7.73
CA THR A 332 -2.61 -3.06 -6.80
C THR A 332 -1.89 -4.30 -7.31
N VAL A 333 -1.93 -4.56 -8.61
CA VAL A 333 -1.18 -5.67 -9.23
C VAL A 333 0.33 -5.46 -9.08
N ASP A 334 0.82 -4.26 -9.39
CA ASP A 334 2.23 -3.89 -9.20
C ASP A 334 2.65 -3.97 -7.73
N TYR A 335 1.80 -3.49 -6.82
CA TYR A 335 2.01 -3.55 -5.37
C TYR A 335 2.18 -4.99 -4.86
N VAL A 336 1.26 -5.89 -5.21
CA VAL A 336 1.36 -7.31 -4.80
C VAL A 336 2.60 -7.97 -5.39
N SER A 337 2.94 -7.65 -6.64
CA SER A 337 4.15 -8.16 -7.32
C SER A 337 5.44 -7.76 -6.58
N LYS A 338 5.58 -6.48 -6.20
CA LYS A 338 6.73 -5.99 -5.44
C LYS A 338 6.88 -6.71 -4.10
N ILE A 339 5.76 -6.91 -3.39
CA ILE A 339 5.78 -7.54 -2.07
C ILE A 339 6.16 -9.02 -2.17
N LEU A 340 5.67 -9.72 -3.19
CA LEU A 340 6.05 -11.10 -3.47
C LEU A 340 7.58 -11.23 -3.64
N ILE A 341 8.19 -10.33 -4.41
CA ILE A 341 9.64 -10.31 -4.64
C ILE A 341 10.39 -9.96 -3.35
N ASN A 342 9.96 -8.90 -2.64
CA ASN A 342 10.59 -8.50 -1.38
C ASN A 342 10.51 -9.62 -0.35
N HIS A 343 9.36 -10.29 -0.22
CA HIS A 343 9.15 -11.44 0.66
C HIS A 343 10.11 -12.57 0.32
N HIS A 344 10.23 -12.94 -0.95
CA HIS A 344 11.14 -13.98 -1.40
C HIS A 344 12.60 -13.65 -1.04
N GLU A 345 13.03 -12.42 -1.35
CA GLU A 345 14.39 -11.95 -1.09
C GLU A 345 14.72 -11.91 0.41
N ILE A 346 13.79 -11.48 1.25
CA ILE A 346 13.98 -11.48 2.70
C ILE A 346 14.01 -12.92 3.23
N SER A 347 13.03 -13.75 2.83
CA SER A 347 12.88 -15.12 3.33
C SER A 347 14.08 -16.01 2.99
N ARG A 348 14.63 -15.90 1.77
CA ARG A 348 15.81 -16.68 1.38
C ARG A 348 17.09 -16.30 2.13
N ARG A 349 17.12 -15.13 2.79
CA ARG A 349 18.24 -14.64 3.61
C ARG A 349 18.05 -14.92 5.10
N MET A 350 16.94 -15.55 5.49
CA MET A 350 16.70 -15.97 6.88
C MET A 350 17.42 -17.27 7.26
N VAL A 351 18.02 -17.96 6.27
CA VAL A 351 18.59 -19.30 6.36
C VAL A 351 20.05 -19.27 6.81
#